data_AF-A0A0K8R4W9-F1
#
_entry.id   AF-A0A0K8R4W9-F1
#
_cell.length_a   1.000
_cell.length_b   1.000
_cell.length_c   1.000
_cell.angle_alpha   90.00
_cell.angle_beta   90.00
_cell.angle_gamma   90.00
#
_symmetry.space_group_name_H-M   'P 1'
#
loop_
_entity.id
_entity.type
_entity.pdbx_description
1 polymer ?
#
loop_
_entity_poly.entity_id
_entity_poly.type
_entity_poly.pdbx_seq_one_letter_code
_entity_poly.pdbx_strand_id
1 'polypeptide(L)'
;MPKTGRLFLMTGNQRVITVLLVLFLHSLQITSAGGPIIKGNFGNLAPECEEKVRNMIKGIPDVTEVTLRLRECDFHYIRETSTGRMQGWYGLPVGFPCAFGSTCDDNGKCKCSSCS
;
A
#
# COMPACT_ATOMS: atom_id res chain seq x y z
N MET A 1 -27.48 -19.49 -60.72
CA MET A 1 -26.08 -19.30 -60.28
C MET A 1 -26.08 -18.50 -58.98
N PRO A 2 -25.29 -18.90 -57.96
CA PRO A 2 -25.42 -18.43 -56.57
C PRO A 2 -24.48 -17.27 -56.25
N LYS A 3 -24.79 -16.49 -55.20
CA LYS A 3 -23.85 -16.04 -54.15
C LYS A 3 -24.61 -15.25 -53.07
N THR A 4 -24.88 -15.87 -51.93
CA THR A 4 -24.05 -15.81 -50.70
C THR A 4 -24.37 -14.57 -49.87
N GLY A 5 -25.02 -14.82 -48.73
CA GLY A 5 -25.41 -13.81 -47.76
C GLY A 5 -24.25 -13.22 -46.97
N ARG A 6 -24.58 -12.20 -46.19
CA ARG A 6 -23.80 -11.76 -45.03
C ARG A 6 -24.78 -11.36 -43.93
N LEU A 7 -25.24 -12.36 -43.18
CA LEU A 7 -25.80 -12.17 -41.85
C LEU A 7 -24.65 -11.71 -40.94
N PHE A 8 -24.72 -10.47 -40.48
CA PHE A 8 -23.90 -10.01 -39.37
C PHE A 8 -24.44 -10.64 -38.08
N LEU A 9 -23.89 -11.78 -37.69
CA LEU A 9 -24.05 -12.32 -36.33
C LEU A 9 -23.04 -11.63 -35.40
N MET A 10 -23.43 -10.46 -34.88
CA MET A 10 -22.80 -9.84 -33.73
C MET A 10 -23.34 -10.51 -32.47
N THR A 11 -22.83 -11.67 -32.07
CA THR A 11 -23.14 -12.24 -30.75
C THR A 11 -22.03 -13.19 -30.33
N GLY A 12 -21.18 -12.77 -29.38
CA GLY A 12 -20.20 -13.69 -28.81
C GLY A 12 -19.11 -13.10 -27.91
N ASN A 13 -18.64 -11.87 -28.14
CA ASN A 13 -17.37 -11.44 -27.52
C ASN A 13 -17.44 -10.22 -26.57
N GLN A 14 -18.60 -9.56 -26.41
CA GLN A 14 -18.67 -8.38 -25.53
C GLN A 14 -18.53 -8.71 -24.03
N ARG A 15 -19.03 -9.87 -23.58
CA ARG A 15 -18.96 -10.28 -22.17
C ARG A 15 -17.55 -10.61 -21.70
N VAL A 16 -16.71 -11.16 -22.58
CA VAL A 16 -15.34 -11.54 -22.26
C VAL A 16 -14.48 -10.29 -22.04
N ILE A 17 -14.68 -9.25 -22.85
CA ILE A 17 -14.00 -7.95 -22.71
C ILE A 17 -14.39 -7.28 -21.39
N THR A 18 -15.67 -7.33 -21.00
CA THR A 18 -16.12 -6.73 -19.73
C THR A 18 -15.52 -7.45 -18.52
N VAL A 19 -15.48 -8.78 -18.53
CA VAL A 19 -14.90 -9.59 -17.44
C VAL A 19 -13.39 -9.34 -17.29
N LEU A 20 -12.65 -9.26 -18.41
CA LEU A 20 -11.23 -8.89 -18.38
C LEU A 20 -11.01 -7.50 -17.78
N LEU A 21 -11.82 -6.51 -18.16
CA LEU A 21 -11.71 -5.12 -17.66
C LEU A 21 -12.00 -5.02 -16.16
N VAL A 22 -13.00 -5.76 -15.67
CA VAL A 22 -13.31 -5.87 -14.24
C VAL A 22 -12.15 -6.54 -13.50
N LEU A 23 -11.59 -7.64 -14.01
CA LEU A 23 -10.42 -8.30 -13.38
C LEU A 23 -9.18 -7.40 -13.35
N PHE A 24 -8.89 -6.64 -14.42
CA PHE A 24 -7.79 -5.67 -14.42
C PHE A 24 -8.02 -4.56 -13.38
N LEU A 25 -9.26 -4.04 -13.23
CA LEU A 25 -9.59 -3.04 -12.22
C LEU A 25 -9.46 -3.55 -10.78
N HIS A 26 -9.69 -4.84 -10.52
CA HIS A 26 -9.60 -5.42 -9.16
C HIS A 26 -8.18 -5.93 -8.85
N SER A 27 -7.38 -6.24 -9.89
CA SER A 27 -5.99 -6.70 -9.78
C SER A 27 -4.98 -5.56 -9.84
N LEU A 28 -5.43 -4.34 -10.17
CA LEU A 28 -4.75 -3.10 -9.82
C LEU A 28 -4.77 -2.96 -8.29
N GLN A 29 -4.05 -3.86 -7.61
CA GLN A 29 -3.36 -3.48 -6.41
C GLN A 29 -2.64 -2.19 -6.75
N ILE A 30 -3.03 -1.13 -6.07
CA ILE A 30 -2.54 0.24 -6.26
C ILE A 30 -1.09 0.27 -5.76
N THR A 31 -0.20 -0.42 -6.46
CA THR A 31 1.22 -0.09 -6.48
C THR A 31 1.34 1.03 -7.51
N SER A 32 1.11 2.26 -7.04
CA SER A 32 1.50 3.47 -7.77
C SER A 32 2.89 3.24 -8.36
N ALA A 33 2.96 3.13 -9.69
CA ALA A 33 4.16 2.77 -10.41
C ALA A 33 5.34 3.65 -9.95
N GLY A 34 6.32 3.03 -9.29
CA GLY A 34 7.57 3.68 -8.86
C GLY A 34 7.66 4.12 -7.39
N GLY A 35 6.64 3.91 -6.55
CA GLY A 35 6.73 4.23 -5.11
C GLY A 35 7.50 3.18 -4.28
N PRO A 36 8.01 3.52 -3.08
CA PRO A 36 8.65 2.57 -2.18
C PRO A 36 7.68 1.46 -1.78
N ILE A 37 8.22 0.25 -1.62
CA ILE A 37 7.46 -0.90 -1.14
C ILE A 37 7.19 -0.72 0.36
N ILE A 38 5.93 -0.68 0.76
CA ILE A 38 5.53 -0.54 2.17
C ILE A 38 5.02 -1.88 2.67
N LYS A 39 5.65 -2.41 3.71
CA LYS A 39 5.28 -3.63 4.42
C LYS A 39 4.82 -3.28 5.84
N GLY A 40 3.90 -4.07 6.37
CA GLY A 40 3.37 -3.89 7.73
C GLY A 40 2.00 -4.53 7.87
N ASN A 41 1.57 -4.78 9.10
CA ASN A 41 0.23 -5.28 9.38
C ASN A 41 -0.74 -4.11 9.61
N PHE A 42 -1.45 -3.71 8.56
CA PHE A 42 -2.47 -2.66 8.62
C PHE A 42 -3.89 -3.19 8.86
N GLY A 43 -4.08 -4.50 9.03
CA GLY A 43 -5.43 -5.10 9.04
C GLY A 43 -6.36 -4.59 10.15
N ASN A 44 -5.79 -4.09 11.24
CA ASN A 44 -6.53 -3.51 12.38
C ASN A 44 -6.37 -1.98 12.48
N LEU A 45 -5.90 -1.35 11.41
CA LEU A 45 -5.73 0.09 11.32
C LEU A 45 -6.72 0.68 10.32
N ALA A 46 -7.04 1.94 10.54
CA ALA A 46 -7.87 2.69 9.62
C ALA A 46 -7.11 2.97 8.30
N PRO A 47 -7.78 3.00 7.14
CA PRO A 47 -7.15 3.13 5.82
C PRO A 47 -6.20 4.33 5.68
N GLU A 48 -6.49 5.43 6.37
CA GLU A 48 -5.67 6.64 6.40
C GLU A 48 -4.28 6.42 7.01
N CYS A 49 -4.04 5.31 7.72
CA CYS A 49 -2.73 5.00 8.27
C CYS A 49 -1.71 4.75 7.18
N GLU A 50 -2.06 3.99 6.13
CA GLU A 50 -1.14 3.72 5.03
C GLU A 50 -0.76 5.03 4.30
N GLU A 51 -1.72 5.92 4.10
CA GLU A 51 -1.50 7.22 3.49
C GLU A 51 -0.58 8.11 4.35
N LYS A 52 -0.78 8.14 5.67
CA LYS A 52 0.11 8.85 6.59
C LYS A 52 1.55 8.36 6.50
N VAL A 53 1.76 7.04 6.45
CA VAL A 53 3.11 6.48 6.26
C VAL A 53 3.68 6.91 4.91
N ARG A 54 2.93 6.79 3.82
CA ARG A 54 3.39 7.25 2.49
C ARG A 54 3.85 8.71 2.52
N ASN A 55 3.11 9.58 3.19
CA ASN A 55 3.48 10.99 3.32
C ASN A 55 4.72 11.21 4.17
N MET A 56 4.93 10.43 5.24
CA MET A 56 6.17 10.48 6.01
C MET A 56 7.38 10.03 5.18
N ILE A 57 7.24 8.94 4.42
CA ILE A 57 8.35 8.36 3.64
C ILE A 57 8.82 9.31 2.54
N LYS A 58 7.95 10.15 1.97
CA LYS A 58 8.33 11.18 0.98
C LYS A 58 9.41 12.13 1.49
N GLY A 59 9.54 12.31 2.81
CA GLY A 59 10.60 13.12 3.41
C GLY A 59 11.97 12.43 3.48
N ILE A 60 12.04 11.12 3.18
CA ILE A 60 13.28 10.35 3.19
C ILE A 60 13.68 10.08 1.74
N PRO A 61 14.81 10.64 1.27
CA PRO A 61 15.26 10.44 -0.11
C PRO A 61 15.70 8.99 -0.35
N ASP A 62 15.50 8.54 -1.59
CA ASP A 62 15.99 7.28 -2.15
C ASP A 62 15.50 6.01 -1.43
N VAL A 63 14.39 6.09 -0.69
CA VAL A 63 13.79 4.92 -0.03
C VAL A 63 13.21 3.97 -1.06
N THR A 64 13.59 2.70 -0.96
CA THR A 64 13.10 1.62 -1.81
C THR A 64 12.12 0.73 -1.07
N GLU A 65 12.34 0.50 0.22
CA GLU A 65 11.52 -0.37 1.05
C GLU A 65 11.35 0.18 2.45
N VAL A 66 10.13 0.04 3.00
CA VAL A 66 9.78 0.38 4.37
C VAL A 66 9.03 -0.78 5.01
N THR A 67 9.42 -1.17 6.21
CA THR A 67 8.72 -2.16 7.03
C THR A 67 8.29 -1.51 8.35
N LEU A 68 6.99 -1.36 8.55
CA LEU A 68 6.41 -0.79 9.76
C LEU A 68 6.30 -1.83 10.87
N ARG A 69 6.64 -1.39 12.08
CA ARG A 69 6.38 -2.10 13.33
C ARG A 69 5.49 -1.24 14.21
N LEU A 70 4.20 -1.24 13.90
CA LEU A 70 3.21 -0.36 14.51
C LEU A 70 3.18 -0.48 16.04
N ARG A 71 3.27 -1.70 16.59
CA ARG A 71 3.31 -1.95 18.04
C ARG A 71 4.55 -1.35 18.73
N GLU A 72 5.65 -1.28 17.99
CA GLU A 72 6.93 -0.72 18.44
C GLU A 72 7.05 0.76 18.07
N CYS A 73 6.00 1.34 17.46
CA CYS A 73 5.95 2.73 17.07
C CYS A 73 7.16 3.20 16.28
N ASP A 74 7.62 2.38 15.33
CA ASP A 74 8.70 2.71 14.42
C ASP A 74 8.55 2.04 13.04
N PHE A 75 9.47 2.38 12.13
CA PHE A 75 9.65 1.65 10.89
C PHE A 75 11.13 1.50 10.54
N HIS A 76 11.42 0.36 9.91
CA HIS A 76 12.67 0.10 9.21
C HIS A 76 12.57 0.67 7.81
N TYR A 77 13.59 1.37 7.34
CA TYR A 77 13.69 1.77 5.94
C TYR A 77 15.00 1.30 5.32
N ILE A 78 14.93 1.07 4.02
CA ILE A 78 16.06 0.73 3.16
C ILE A 78 16.09 1.77 2.05
N ARG A 79 17.28 2.35 1.81
CA ARG A 79 17.51 3.29 0.73
C ARG A 79 18.72 2.87 -0.10
N GLU A 80 18.67 3.13 -1.39
CA GLU A 80 19.77 2.86 -2.31
C GLU A 80 20.44 4.19 -2.68
N THR A 81 21.69 4.36 -2.31
CA THR A 81 22.46 5.59 -2.56
C THR A 81 23.59 5.33 -3.54
N SER A 82 24.25 6.37 -4.05
CA SER A 82 25.47 6.23 -4.86
C SER A 82 26.60 5.50 -4.13
N THR A 83 26.59 5.52 -2.79
CA THR A 83 27.53 4.80 -1.92
C THR A 83 27.11 3.36 -1.58
N GLY A 84 25.95 2.92 -2.08
CA GLY A 84 25.39 1.59 -1.85
C GLY A 84 24.11 1.58 -1.00
N ARG A 85 23.71 0.38 -0.59
CA ARG A 85 22.50 0.13 0.20
C ARG A 85 22.70 0.55 1.65
N MET A 86 21.84 1.44 2.14
CA MET A 86 21.80 1.88 3.52
C MET A 86 20.47 1.51 4.16
N GLN A 87 20.47 1.28 5.47
CA GLN A 87 19.27 0.98 6.23
C GLN A 87 19.25 1.74 7.56
N GLY A 88 18.06 1.94 8.12
CA GLY A 88 17.90 2.64 9.37
C GLY A 88 16.52 2.45 9.99
N TRP A 89 16.39 3.01 11.18
CA TRP A 89 15.15 3.00 11.96
C TRP A 89 14.66 4.44 12.14
N TYR A 90 13.35 4.62 12.07
CA TYR A 90 12.71 5.91 12.30
C TYR A 90 11.49 5.73 13.20
N GLY A 91 11.43 6.51 14.28
CA GLY A 91 10.32 6.48 15.22
C GLY A 91 9.05 7.13 14.64
N LEU A 92 7.92 6.47 14.80
CA LEU A 92 6.62 7.04 14.45
C LEU A 92 6.29 8.19 15.42
N PRO A 93 5.63 9.26 14.94
CA PRO A 93 5.32 10.40 15.76
C PRO A 93 4.30 10.06 16.84
N VAL A 94 4.31 10.83 17.92
CA VAL A 94 3.31 10.76 18.99
C VAL A 94 1.91 10.93 18.39
N GLY A 95 0.96 10.12 18.85
CA GLY A 95 -0.40 10.09 18.31
C GLY A 95 -0.57 9.24 17.05
N PHE A 96 0.51 8.64 16.51
CA PHE A 96 0.39 7.77 15.35
C PHE A 96 -0.41 6.49 15.70
N PRO A 97 -1.41 6.08 14.91
CA PRO A 97 -2.21 4.88 15.21
C PRO A 97 -1.39 3.60 15.15
N CYS A 98 -1.47 2.77 16.19
CA CYS A 98 -0.60 1.60 16.33
C CYS A 98 -1.32 0.25 16.53
N ALA A 99 -2.62 0.24 16.87
CA ALA A 99 -3.59 -0.87 16.76
C ALA A 99 -4.87 -0.55 17.54
N PHE A 100 -6.06 -1.03 17.14
CA PHE A 100 -7.29 -1.00 17.97
C PHE A 100 -7.58 0.35 18.66
N GLY A 101 -7.49 1.46 17.91
CA GLY A 101 -7.70 2.81 18.46
C GLY A 101 -6.58 3.32 19.40
N SER A 102 -5.52 2.55 19.58
CA SER A 102 -4.31 2.92 20.33
C SER A 102 -3.40 3.81 19.50
N THR A 103 -2.60 4.63 20.18
CA THR A 103 -1.65 5.55 19.56
C THR A 103 -0.27 5.47 20.19
N CYS A 104 0.76 5.85 19.43
CA CYS A 104 2.12 5.98 19.91
C CYS A 104 2.23 7.10 20.96
N ASP A 105 2.93 6.82 22.07
CA ASP A 105 3.25 7.78 23.12
C ASP A 105 4.64 8.42 22.93
N ASP A 106 5.00 9.34 23.84
CA ASP A 106 6.29 10.03 23.84
C ASP A 106 7.49 9.10 24.08
N ASN A 107 7.26 7.87 24.55
CA ASN A 107 8.30 6.87 24.77
C ASN A 107 8.48 5.94 23.56
N GLY A 108 7.80 6.21 22.44
CA GLY A 108 7.80 5.32 21.28
C GLY A 108 7.12 3.98 21.58
N LYS A 109 6.09 3.96 22.44
CA LYS A 109 5.31 2.76 22.75
C LYS A 109 3.88 2.92 22.28
N CYS A 110 3.30 1.83 21.78
CA CYS A 110 1.88 1.80 21.47
C CYS A 110 1.06 1.75 22.76
N LYS A 111 0.35 2.83 23.08
CA LYS A 111 -0.46 2.95 24.30
C LYS A 111 -1.93 2.69 24.01
N CYS A 112 -2.46 1.63 24.61
CA CYS A 112 -3.89 1.30 24.61
C CYS A 112 -4.53 1.85 25.89
N SER A 113 -5.35 2.90 25.79
CA SER A 113 -6.06 3.49 26.94
C SER A 113 -7.12 2.58 27.54
N SER A 114 -7.62 1.60 26.78
CA SER A 114 -8.60 0.63 27.26
C SER A 114 -7.97 -0.64 27.87
N CYS A 115 -6.64 -0.76 27.82
CA CYS A 115 -5.90 -1.94 28.28
C CYS A 115 -5.23 -1.71 29.65
N SER A 116 -5.53 -0.58 30.30
CA SER A 116 -5.02 -0.16 31.60
C SER A 116 -6.05 -0.31 32.71
#